data_AF-A0A6N7IJN2-F1
#
_entry.id   AF-A0A6N7IJN2-F1
#
_cell.length_a   1.000
_cell.length_b   1.000
_cell.length_c   1.000
_cell.angle_alpha   90.00
_cell.angle_beta   90.00
_cell.angle_gamma   90.00
#
_symmetry.space_group_name_H-M   'P 1'
#
loop_
_entity.id
_entity.type
_entity.pdbx_description
1 polymer ?
#
loop_
_entity_poly.entity_id
_entity_poly.type
_entity_poly.pdbx_seq_one_letter_code
_entity_poly.pdbx_strand_id
1 'polypeptide(L)'
;MNKEHDIWVEDLEDLKRLAVYIEATGDELDNAVTWIPSLRMDPNTFGEGSDVGAELVRDYDSARDDLEGKVTESGDRTHKVADAVLAIVRHYEHVDRKLG
;
A
#
# COMPACT_ATOMS: atom_id res chain seq x y z
N MET A 1 36.27 -18.70 -6.81
CA MET A 1 34.96 -18.06 -6.55
C MET A 1 33.93 -18.81 -7.37
N ASN A 2 32.96 -19.41 -6.69
CA ASN A 2 32.01 -20.35 -7.28
C ASN A 2 30.82 -19.55 -7.83
N LYS A 3 30.49 -19.69 -9.11
CA LYS A 3 29.45 -18.91 -9.80
C LYS A 3 28.07 -19.02 -9.15
N GLU A 4 27.83 -20.11 -8.42
CA GLU A 4 26.60 -20.27 -7.65
C GLU A 4 26.50 -19.18 -6.59
N HIS A 5 27.57 -18.88 -5.84
CA HIS A 5 27.58 -17.87 -4.77
C HIS A 5 27.27 -16.44 -5.25
N ASP A 6 27.69 -16.09 -6.47
CA ASP A 6 27.38 -14.77 -7.07
C ASP A 6 25.89 -14.65 -7.46
N ILE A 7 25.27 -15.73 -7.96
CA ILE A 7 23.83 -15.74 -8.30
C ILE A 7 22.98 -15.54 -7.04
N TRP A 8 23.34 -16.16 -5.91
CA TRP A 8 22.60 -16.02 -4.65
C TRP A 8 22.67 -14.59 -4.07
N VAL A 9 23.69 -13.80 -4.40
CA VAL A 9 23.85 -12.42 -3.89
C VAL A 9 23.07 -11.41 -4.74
N GLU A 10 23.07 -11.56 -6.06
CA GLU A 10 22.31 -10.68 -6.97
C GLU A 10 20.79 -10.78 -6.73
N ASP A 11 20.27 -12.00 -6.62
CA ASP A 11 18.85 -12.25 -6.33
C ASP A 11 18.42 -11.63 -4.98
N LEU A 12 19.33 -11.60 -4.01
CA LEU A 12 19.05 -11.10 -2.66
C LEU A 12 19.01 -9.57 -2.61
N GLU A 13 19.90 -8.89 -3.35
CA GLU A 13 19.86 -7.44 -3.50
C GLU A 13 18.64 -6.98 -4.30
N ASP A 14 18.18 -7.75 -5.28
CA ASP A 14 16.94 -7.48 -6.00
C ASP A 14 15.70 -7.63 -5.11
N LEU A 15 15.66 -8.63 -4.21
CA LEU A 15 14.60 -8.75 -3.21
C LEU A 15 14.59 -7.56 -2.23
N LYS A 16 15.77 -7.06 -1.81
CA LYS A 16 15.85 -5.84 -0.97
C LYS A 16 15.28 -4.63 -1.69
N ARG A 17 15.65 -4.43 -2.96
CA ARG A 17 15.12 -3.33 -3.79
C ARG A 17 13.60 -3.45 -3.96
N LEU A 18 13.10 -4.65 -4.20
CA LEU A 18 11.68 -4.92 -4.31
C LEU A 18 10.94 -4.56 -3.01
N ALA A 19 11.47 -4.95 -1.85
CA ALA A 19 10.84 -4.62 -0.57
C ALA A 19 10.76 -3.10 -0.35
N VAL A 20 11.81 -2.36 -0.68
CA VAL A 20 11.83 -0.89 -0.59
C VAL A 20 10.79 -0.26 -1.51
N TYR A 21 10.66 -0.76 -2.75
CA TYR A 21 9.66 -0.27 -3.69
C TYR A 21 8.22 -0.53 -3.21
N ILE A 22 7.97 -1.73 -2.68
CA ILE A 22 6.67 -2.11 -2.13
C ILE A 22 6.34 -1.24 -0.91
N GLU A 23 7.30 -1.04 0.00
CA GLU A 23 7.11 -0.20 1.19
C GLU A 23 6.76 1.24 0.82
N ALA A 24 7.50 1.84 -0.13
CA ALA A 24 7.20 3.17 -0.63
C ALA A 24 5.79 3.27 -1.26
N THR A 25 5.34 2.21 -1.93
CA THR A 25 3.97 2.13 -2.46
C THR A 25 2.93 2.08 -1.34
N GLY A 26 3.22 1.37 -0.24
CA GLY A 26 2.39 1.37 0.96
C GLY A 26 2.29 2.77 1.57
N ASP A 27 3.41 3.46 1.73
CA ASP A 27 3.47 4.83 2.24
C ASP A 27 2.65 5.82 1.38
N GLU A 28 2.66 5.65 0.06
CA GLU A 28 1.83 6.46 -0.85
C GLU A 28 0.34 6.21 -0.64
N LEU A 29 -0.07 4.97 -0.37
CA LEU A 29 -1.46 4.62 -0.05
C LEU A 29 -1.88 5.17 1.31
N ASP A 30 -1.02 5.08 2.32
CA ASP A 30 -1.26 5.66 3.65
C ASP A 30 -1.39 7.17 3.58
N ASN A 31 -0.53 7.82 2.78
CA ASN A 31 -0.66 9.25 2.50
C ASN A 31 -1.98 9.55 1.78
N ALA A 32 -2.48 8.66 0.91
CA ALA A 32 -3.76 8.85 0.26
C ALA A 32 -4.95 8.87 1.22
N VAL A 33 -4.92 8.01 2.24
CA VAL A 33 -5.93 8.00 3.32
C VAL A 33 -6.04 9.37 4.00
N THR A 34 -4.96 10.15 4.07
CA THR A 34 -5.00 11.47 4.74
C THR A 34 -5.83 12.52 4.00
N TRP A 35 -5.96 12.42 2.67
CA TRP A 35 -6.68 13.42 1.87
C TRP A 35 -8.03 12.93 1.33
N ILE A 36 -8.28 11.61 1.27
CA ILE A 36 -9.59 11.06 0.86
C ILE A 36 -10.77 11.69 1.64
N PRO A 37 -10.72 11.88 2.98
CA PRO A 37 -11.80 12.53 3.75
C PRO A 37 -12.09 13.98 3.35
N SER A 38 -11.14 14.64 2.66
CA SER A 38 -11.31 16.01 2.15
C SER A 38 -12.10 16.06 0.85
N LEU A 39 -12.27 14.93 0.16
CA LEU A 39 -13.17 14.80 -0.98
C LEU A 39 -14.60 14.93 -0.47
N ARG A 40 -15.22 16.09 -0.67
CA ARG A 40 -16.59 16.35 -0.29
C ARG A 40 -17.35 16.96 -1.45
N MET A 41 -18.58 16.48 -1.63
CA MET A 41 -19.53 17.12 -2.52
C MET A 41 -20.17 18.31 -1.77
N ASP A 42 -20.18 19.49 -2.38
CA ASP A 42 -20.87 20.64 -1.81
C ASP A 42 -22.39 20.41 -1.91
N PRO A 43 -23.12 20.32 -0.79
CA PRO A 43 -24.57 20.10 -0.80
C PRO A 43 -25.34 21.23 -1.49
N ASN A 44 -24.77 22.43 -1.60
CA ASN A 44 -25.41 23.57 -2.25
C ASN A 44 -25.39 23.49 -3.78
N THR A 45 -24.67 22.51 -4.36
CA THR A 45 -24.62 22.28 -5.82
C THR A 45 -26.00 21.99 -6.41
N PHE A 46 -26.94 21.50 -5.61
CA PHE A 46 -28.26 21.02 -6.07
C PHE A 46 -29.44 21.94 -5.70
N GLY A 47 -29.17 23.09 -5.09
CA GLY A 47 -30.19 24.00 -4.56
C GLY A 47 -30.74 23.59 -3.19
N GLU A 48 -31.11 24.58 -2.38
CA GLU A 48 -31.64 24.36 -1.03
C GLU A 48 -32.91 23.50 -1.04
N GLY A 49 -32.96 22.47 -0.18
CA GLY A 49 -34.15 21.61 -0.02
C GLY A 49 -34.34 20.53 -1.10
N SER A 50 -33.34 20.28 -1.95
CA SER A 50 -33.40 19.20 -2.92
C SER A 50 -33.24 17.82 -2.26
N ASP A 51 -34.32 17.04 -2.18
CA ASP A 51 -34.28 15.65 -1.70
C ASP A 51 -33.31 14.78 -2.51
N VAL A 52 -33.26 14.99 -3.84
CA VAL A 52 -32.32 14.35 -4.75
C VAL A 52 -30.88 14.79 -4.45
N GLY A 53 -30.66 16.07 -4.14
CA GLY A 53 -29.35 16.57 -3.73
C GLY A 53 -28.86 15.93 -2.43
N ALA A 54 -29.76 15.77 -1.44
CA ALA A 54 -29.43 15.11 -0.18
C ALA A 54 -29.13 13.61 -0.36
N GLU A 55 -29.80 12.93 -1.29
CA GLU A 55 -29.50 11.54 -1.68
C GLU A 55 -28.12 11.42 -2.34
N LEU A 56 -27.83 12.24 -3.35
CA LEU A 56 -26.55 12.22 -4.06
C LEU A 56 -25.35 12.50 -3.13
N VAL A 57 -25.49 13.41 -2.18
CA VAL A 57 -24.44 13.69 -1.17
C VAL A 57 -24.19 12.47 -0.29
N ARG A 58 -25.24 11.78 0.16
CA ARG A 58 -25.10 10.55 0.97
C ARG A 58 -24.45 9.42 0.18
N ASP A 59 -24.84 9.24 -1.07
CA ASP A 59 -24.25 8.22 -1.95
C ASP A 59 -22.75 8.50 -2.20
N TYR A 60 -22.40 9.77 -2.41
CA TYR A 60 -21.02 10.20 -2.56
C TYR A 60 -20.19 9.97 -1.29
N ASP A 61 -20.72 10.37 -0.12
CA ASP A 61 -20.06 10.14 1.16
C ASP A 61 -19.86 8.63 1.42
N SER A 62 -20.86 7.79 1.12
CA SER A 62 -20.73 6.33 1.23
C SER A 62 -19.67 5.77 0.29
N ALA A 63 -19.57 6.25 -0.94
CA ALA A 63 -18.55 5.82 -1.91
C ALA A 63 -17.14 6.27 -1.50
N ARG A 64 -17.01 7.46 -0.90
CA ARG A 64 -15.75 7.95 -0.34
C ARG A 64 -15.29 7.10 0.84
N ASP A 65 -16.20 6.79 1.76
CA ASP A 65 -15.87 5.99 2.95
C ASP A 65 -15.45 4.55 2.55
N ASP A 66 -16.09 3.97 1.53
CA ASP A 66 -15.68 2.69 0.94
C ASP A 66 -14.29 2.78 0.25
N LEU A 67 -14.01 3.88 -0.45
CA LEU A 67 -12.69 4.12 -1.04
C LEU A 67 -11.61 4.25 0.04
N GLU A 68 -11.86 5.01 1.11
CA GLU A 68 -10.95 5.15 2.25
C GLU A 68 -10.61 3.77 2.83
N GLY A 69 -11.62 2.96 3.15
CA GLY A 69 -11.42 1.62 3.68
C GLY A 69 -10.60 0.70 2.77
N LYS A 70 -10.85 0.74 1.44
CA LYS A 70 -10.11 -0.05 0.45
C LYS A 70 -8.65 0.40 0.32
N VAL A 71 -8.40 1.70 0.35
CA VAL A 71 -7.03 2.23 0.27
C VAL A 71 -6.24 1.87 1.54
N THR A 72 -6.85 2.00 2.72
CA THR A 72 -6.25 1.53 3.99
C THR A 72 -5.93 0.03 3.94
N GLU A 73 -6.88 -0.81 3.52
CA GLU A 73 -6.63 -2.25 3.43
C GLU A 73 -5.52 -2.59 2.41
N SER A 74 -5.46 -1.85 1.30
CA SER A 74 -4.40 -2.01 0.30
C SER A 74 -3.04 -1.60 0.84
N GLY A 75 -2.94 -0.49 1.59
CA GLY A 75 -1.71 -0.06 2.28
C GLY A 75 -1.21 -1.15 3.24
N ASP A 76 -2.06 -1.59 4.16
CA ASP A 76 -1.77 -2.67 5.11
C ASP A 76 -1.25 -3.95 4.44
N ARG A 77 -1.89 -4.36 3.33
CA ARG A 77 -1.48 -5.54 2.57
C ARG A 77 -0.13 -5.32 1.89
N THR A 78 0.13 -4.12 1.39
CA THR A 78 1.39 -3.76 0.72
C THR A 78 2.55 -3.83 1.69
N HIS A 79 2.44 -3.22 2.89
CA HIS A 79 3.45 -3.33 3.95
C HIS A 79 3.72 -4.79 4.37
N LYS A 80 2.66 -5.61 4.52
CA LYS A 80 2.81 -7.04 4.83
C LYS A 80 3.59 -7.81 3.76
N VAL A 81 3.45 -7.43 2.49
CA VAL A 81 4.23 -8.04 1.40
C VAL A 81 5.70 -7.61 1.50
N ALA A 82 5.98 -6.32 1.75
CA ALA A 82 7.36 -5.84 1.96
C ALA A 82 8.04 -6.59 3.11
N ASP A 83 7.34 -6.76 4.24
CA ASP A 83 7.80 -7.52 5.39
C ASP A 83 8.10 -8.99 5.06
N ALA A 84 7.25 -9.63 4.26
CA ALA A 84 7.44 -11.01 3.82
C ALA A 84 8.68 -11.14 2.91
N VAL A 85 8.89 -10.20 1.99
CA VAL A 85 10.10 -10.16 1.15
C VAL A 85 11.35 -10.01 2.02
N LEU A 86 11.34 -9.09 2.99
CA LEU A 86 12.48 -8.92 3.92
C LEU A 86 12.69 -10.15 4.81
N ALA A 87 11.63 -10.88 5.18
CA ALA A 87 11.76 -12.11 5.93
C ALA A 87 12.51 -13.21 5.14
N ILE A 88 12.26 -13.30 3.83
CA ILE A 88 12.99 -14.19 2.93
C ILE A 88 14.47 -13.78 2.87
N VAL A 89 14.76 -12.50 2.64
CA VAL A 89 16.14 -11.96 2.63
C VAL A 89 16.89 -12.34 3.91
N ARG A 90 16.28 -12.10 5.09
CA ARG A 90 16.88 -12.45 6.39
C ARG A 90 17.13 -13.94 6.55
N HIS A 91 16.25 -14.79 6.01
CA HIS A 91 16.43 -16.23 6.05
C HIS A 91 17.65 -16.67 5.24
N TYR A 92 17.81 -16.13 4.03
CA TYR A 92 18.98 -16.39 3.18
C TYR A 92 20.28 -15.91 3.82
N GLU A 93 20.34 -14.67 4.32
CA GLU A 93 21.54 -14.14 5.02
C GLU A 93 21.91 -14.96 6.28
N HIS A 94 20.93 -15.61 6.91
CA HIS A 94 21.18 -16.53 8.02
C HIS A 94 21.73 -17.88 7.56
N VAL A 95 21.22 -18.44 6.46
CA VAL A 95 21.72 -19.68 5.88
C VAL A 95 23.15 -19.50 5.36
N ASP A 96 23.41 -18.42 4.63
CA ASP A 96 24.73 -18.08 4.07
C ASP A 96 25.81 -18.03 5.17
N ARG A 97 25.55 -17.30 6.26
CA ARG A 97 26.44 -17.23 7.43
C ARG A 97 26.69 -18.58 8.11
N LYS A 98 25.79 -19.55 7.97
CA LYS A 98 25.95 -20.90 8.53
C LYS A 98 26.72 -21.85 7.61
N LEU A 99 26.68 -21.62 6.30
CA LEU A 99 27.27 -22.52 5.32
C LEU A 99 28.74 -22.25 5.07
N GLY A 100 29.19 -20.98 5.17
CA GLY A 100 30.62 -20.61 5.20
C GLY A 100 31.37 -20.87 3.89
#